data_AF-G9IMZ1-F1
#
_entry.id   AF-G9IMZ1-F1
#
_cell.length_a   1.000
_cell.length_b   1.000
_cell.length_c   1.000
_cell.angle_alpha   90.00
_cell.angle_beta   90.00
_cell.angle_gamma   90.00
#
_symmetry.space_group_name_H-M   'P 1'
#
loop_
_entity.id
_entity.type
_entity.pdbx_description
1 polymer ?
#
loop_
_entity_poly.entity_id
_entity_poly.type
_entity_poly.pdbx_seq_one_letter_code
_entity_poly.pdbx_strand_id
1 'polypeptide(L)'
;VLNNRISEYLFQHLNDIGVPTHFIRRLNMREQLIREVEIVPLEVVVRNVAAGSLSQRLGIEEGTQLPRSIIEFYYKNDQLNDPMVSEEHITAFGWATPQEIDDIMALAIRVNDFLTGLFLGIGIRLVDFKM
;
A
#
# COMPACT_ATOMS: atom_id res chain seq x y z
N VAL A 1 0.74 -5.81 -19.58
CA VAL A 1 -0.65 -6.22 -19.92
C VAL A 1 -1.38 -6.73 -18.68
N LEU A 2 -0.91 -7.79 -18.02
CA LEU A 2 -1.58 -8.34 -16.83
C LEU A 2 -1.70 -7.33 -15.68
N ASN A 3 -0.61 -6.64 -15.31
CA ASN A 3 -0.63 -5.65 -14.23
C ASN A 3 -1.68 -4.56 -14.42
N ASN A 4 -1.87 -4.09 -15.66
CA ASN A 4 -2.89 -3.10 -15.98
C ASN A 4 -4.30 -3.64 -15.68
N ARG A 5 -4.58 -4.89 -16.09
CA ARG A 5 -5.89 -5.50 -15.87
C ARG A 5 -6.14 -5.86 -14.39
N ILE A 6 -5.11 -6.31 -13.68
CA ILE A 6 -5.19 -6.58 -12.24
C ILE A 6 -5.41 -5.25 -11.49
N SER A 7 -4.60 -4.23 -11.77
CA SER A 7 -4.72 -2.90 -11.14
C SER A 7 -6.08 -2.27 -11.41
N GLU A 8 -6.58 -2.32 -12.66
CA GLU A 8 -7.95 -1.89 -12.99
C GLU A 8 -8.99 -2.61 -12.13
N TYR A 9 -8.90 -3.94 -12.06
CA TYR A 9 -9.86 -4.75 -11.31
C TYR A 9 -9.86 -4.36 -9.82
N LEU A 10 -8.67 -4.24 -9.21
CA LEU A 10 -8.55 -3.85 -7.80
C LEU A 10 -9.07 -2.43 -7.55
N PHE A 11 -8.67 -1.45 -8.38
CA PHE A 11 -9.12 -0.07 -8.20
C PHE A 11 -10.62 0.12 -8.44
N GLN A 12 -11.22 -0.59 -9.39
CA GLN A 12 -12.68 -0.56 -9.59
C GLN A 12 -13.40 -1.03 -8.32
N HIS A 13 -12.98 -2.15 -7.74
CA HIS A 13 -13.63 -2.68 -6.55
C HIS A 13 -13.37 -1.81 -5.30
N LEU A 14 -12.19 -1.19 -5.19
CA LEU A 14 -11.92 -0.21 -4.14
C LEU A 14 -12.83 1.02 -4.28
N ASN A 15 -13.04 1.52 -5.49
CA ASN A 15 -13.98 2.62 -5.75
C ASN A 15 -15.43 2.23 -5.39
N ASP A 16 -15.85 0.99 -5.69
CA ASP A 16 -17.21 0.50 -5.39
C ASP A 16 -17.53 0.49 -3.87
N ILE A 17 -16.51 0.33 -3.02
CA ILE A 17 -16.64 0.41 -1.55
C ILE A 17 -16.34 1.82 -1.00
N GLY A 18 -16.17 2.81 -1.87
CA GLY A 18 -15.95 4.21 -1.50
C GLY A 18 -14.54 4.52 -1.01
N VAL A 19 -13.53 3.73 -1.37
CA VAL A 19 -12.12 4.11 -1.21
C VAL A 19 -11.73 5.01 -2.39
N PRO A 20 -11.31 6.26 -2.16
CA PRO A 20 -10.92 7.15 -3.25
C PRO A 20 -9.62 6.66 -3.90
N THR A 21 -9.60 6.59 -5.23
CA THR A 21 -8.42 6.21 -6.01
C THR A 21 -8.20 7.20 -7.15
N HIS A 22 -6.97 7.22 -7.70
CA HIS A 22 -6.70 7.99 -8.91
C HIS A 22 -7.33 7.38 -10.16
N PHE A 23 -7.82 6.14 -10.11
CA PHE A 23 -8.21 5.40 -11.30
C PHE A 23 -9.55 5.91 -11.87
N ILE A 24 -9.59 6.20 -13.17
CA ILE A 24 -10.82 6.61 -13.87
C ILE A 24 -11.31 5.46 -14.74
N ARG A 25 -10.51 5.02 -15.72
CA ARG A 25 -10.84 3.90 -16.62
C ARG A 25 -9.62 3.38 -17.38
N ARG A 26 -9.66 2.14 -17.83
CA ARG A 26 -8.66 1.60 -18.76
C ARG A 26 -8.84 2.18 -20.17
N LEU A 27 -7.73 2.47 -20.85
CA LEU A 27 -7.74 2.93 -22.25
C LEU A 27 -7.48 1.79 -23.23
N ASN A 28 -6.49 0.94 -22.91
CA ASN A 28 -6.13 -0.23 -23.71
C ASN A 28 -5.42 -1.28 -22.84
N MET A 29 -4.76 -2.27 -23.46
CA MET A 29 -4.09 -3.36 -22.74
C MET A 29 -2.90 -2.92 -21.86
N ARG A 30 -2.37 -1.71 -22.02
CA ARG A 30 -1.18 -1.22 -21.30
C ARG A 30 -1.36 0.15 -20.64
N GLU A 31 -2.44 0.88 -20.93
CA GLU A 31 -2.65 2.25 -20.45
C GLU A 31 -3.96 2.39 -19.68
N GLN A 32 -3.93 3.28 -18.67
CA GLN A 32 -5.07 3.70 -17.86
C GLN A 32 -5.17 5.21 -17.86
N LEU A 33 -6.39 5.72 -17.84
CA LEU A 33 -6.69 7.11 -17.54
C LEU A 33 -6.84 7.25 -16.03
N ILE A 34 -6.06 8.15 -15.44
CA ILE A 34 -6.04 8.44 -14.01
C ILE A 34 -6.26 9.93 -13.75
N ARG A 35 -6.62 10.27 -12.52
CA ARG A 35 -6.57 11.64 -12.00
C ARG A 35 -5.12 11.99 -11.74
N GLU A 36 -4.72 13.19 -12.16
CA GLU A 36 -3.45 13.77 -11.75
C GLU A 36 -3.51 14.06 -10.24
N VAL A 37 -2.44 13.71 -9.53
CA VAL A 37 -2.31 13.85 -8.08
C VAL A 37 -0.90 14.32 -7.75
N GLU A 38 -0.76 15.03 -6.64
CA GLU A 38 0.53 15.25 -6.01
C GLU A 38 0.90 14.00 -5.20
N ILE A 39 2.06 13.42 -5.50
CA ILE A 39 2.53 12.20 -4.83
C ILE A 39 3.26 12.60 -3.55
N VAL A 40 2.71 12.17 -2.41
CA VAL A 40 3.44 12.18 -1.13
C VAL A 40 4.69 11.29 -1.30
N PRO A 41 5.90 11.76 -0.94
CA PRO A 41 7.15 11.04 -1.22
C PRO A 41 7.40 9.86 -0.26
N LEU A 42 6.36 9.05 -0.04
CA LEU A 42 6.37 7.89 0.85
C LEU A 42 5.82 6.68 0.13
N GLU A 43 6.43 5.51 0.37
CA GLU A 43 5.75 4.23 0.16
C GLU A 43 5.11 3.80 1.48
N VAL A 44 3.84 3.42 1.42
CA VAL A 44 3.09 2.90 2.57
C VAL A 44 3.01 1.38 2.43
N VAL A 45 3.70 0.65 3.29
CA VAL A 45 3.76 -0.81 3.25
C VAL A 45 2.87 -1.39 4.34
N VAL A 46 1.89 -2.21 3.95
CA VAL A 46 1.01 -2.91 4.88
C VAL A 46 1.38 -4.39 4.89
N ARG A 47 1.60 -4.95 6.08
CA ARG A 47 2.03 -6.33 6.28
C ARG A 47 1.02 -7.12 7.10
N ASN A 48 0.55 -8.23 6.57
CA ASN A 48 -0.27 -9.20 7.29
C ASN A 48 0.54 -10.41 7.77
N VAL A 49 1.65 -10.68 7.09
CA VAL A 49 2.53 -11.83 7.32
C VAL A 49 3.97 -11.32 7.33
N ALA A 50 4.80 -11.86 8.20
CA ALA A 50 6.22 -11.53 8.21
C ALA A 50 6.88 -12.10 6.93
N ALA A 51 7.46 -11.21 6.12
CA ALA A 51 8.22 -11.56 4.93
C ALA A 51 9.24 -10.45 4.61
N GLY A 52 10.16 -10.75 3.69
CA GLY A 52 11.09 -9.76 3.14
C GLY A 52 11.89 -9.01 4.20
N SER A 53 11.94 -7.68 4.07
CA SER A 53 12.74 -6.81 4.94
C SER A 53 12.30 -6.85 6.41
N LEU A 54 11.02 -7.12 6.70
CA LEU A 54 10.55 -7.26 8.09
C LEU A 54 11.16 -8.49 8.76
N SER A 55 11.09 -9.64 8.09
CA SER A 55 11.65 -10.91 8.58
C SER A 55 13.16 -10.81 8.81
N GLN A 56 13.88 -10.22 7.85
CA GLN A 56 15.33 -10.03 7.96
C GLN A 56 15.71 -9.08 9.09
N ARG A 57 15.01 -7.94 9.21
CA ARG A 57 15.35 -6.90 10.17
C ARG A 57 15.05 -7.29 11.61
N LEU A 58 13.97 -8.03 11.85
CA LEU A 58 13.53 -8.40 13.20
C LEU A 58 13.84 -9.85 13.58
N GLY A 59 14.44 -10.64 12.67
CA GLY A 59 14.74 -12.05 12.91
C GLY A 59 13.48 -12.91 13.07
N ILE A 60 12.38 -12.52 12.42
CA ILE A 60 11.11 -13.25 12.46
C ILE A 60 11.07 -14.23 11.29
N GLU A 61 10.68 -15.48 11.56
CA GLU A 61 10.53 -16.50 10.53
C GLU A 61 9.57 -16.06 9.43
N GLU A 62 10.00 -16.17 8.17
CA GLU A 62 9.19 -15.81 7.00
C GLU A 62 7.94 -16.71 6.90
N GLY A 63 6.79 -16.12 6.61
CA GLY A 63 5.49 -16.79 6.61
C GLY A 63 4.74 -16.72 7.95
N THR A 64 5.36 -16.20 9.02
CA THR A 64 4.73 -16.00 10.33
C THR A 64 3.53 -15.07 10.21
N GLN A 65 2.35 -15.53 10.65
CA GLN A 65 1.16 -14.69 10.72
C GLN A 65 1.34 -13.62 11.79
N LEU A 66 1.19 -12.35 11.42
CA LEU A 66 1.24 -11.25 12.38
C LEU A 66 -0.07 -11.20 13.17
N PRO A 67 -0.02 -10.86 14.49
CA PRO A 67 -1.22 -10.77 15.33
C PRO A 67 -2.14 -9.60 14.93
N ARG A 68 -1.57 -8.60 14.27
CA ARG A 68 -2.27 -7.47 13.63
C ARG A 68 -1.50 -7.03 12.40
N SER A 69 -2.17 -6.38 11.45
CA SER A 69 -1.48 -5.76 10.33
C SER A 69 -0.54 -4.65 10.81
N ILE A 70 0.65 -4.57 10.23
CA ILE A 70 1.64 -3.54 10.51
C ILE A 70 1.69 -2.59 9.31
N ILE A 71 1.74 -1.29 9.58
CA ILE A 71 1.96 -0.25 8.57
C ILE A 71 3.36 0.30 8.80
N GLU A 72 4.15 0.39 7.73
CA GLU A 72 5.49 0.94 7.73
C GLU A 72 5.59 2.01 6.63
N PHE A 73 6.34 3.07 6.91
CA PHE A 73 6.59 4.14 5.95
C PHE A 73 8.03 4.08 5.45
N TYR A 74 8.21 4.23 4.16
CA TYR A 74 9.52 4.30 3.51
C TYR A 74 9.61 5.57 2.69
N TYR A 75 10.71 6.31 2.85
CA TYR A 75 10.94 7.51 2.06
C TYR A 75 11.28 7.13 0.62
N LYS A 76 10.47 7.54 -0.34
CA LYS A 76 10.62 7.14 -1.74
C LYS A 76 11.81 7.85 -2.39
N ASN A 77 12.95 7.16 -2.41
CA ASN A 77 14.20 7.66 -2.95
C ASN A 77 15.12 6.50 -3.35
N ASP A 78 15.14 6.21 -4.66
CA ASP A 78 15.94 5.12 -5.23
C ASP A 78 17.44 5.23 -4.90
N GLN A 79 17.99 6.45 -4.76
CA GLN A 79 19.41 6.64 -4.44
C GLN A 79 19.75 6.21 -3.01
N LEU A 80 18.77 6.25 -2.12
CA LEU A 80 18.89 5.87 -0.71
C LEU A 80 18.35 4.47 -0.42
N ASN A 81 17.92 3.73 -1.46
CA ASN A 81 17.25 2.44 -1.35
C ASN A 81 16.01 2.48 -0.44
N ASP A 82 15.19 3.51 -0.60
CA ASP A 82 13.92 3.70 0.10
C ASP A 82 14.01 3.45 1.62
N PRO A 83 14.71 4.31 2.39
CA PRO A 83 14.94 4.06 3.80
C PRO A 83 13.63 4.09 4.60
N MET A 84 13.49 3.21 5.60
CA MET A 84 12.35 3.27 6.53
C MET A 84 12.41 4.55 7.36
N VAL A 85 11.26 5.21 7.48
CA VAL A 85 11.10 6.45 8.23
C VAL A 85 9.98 6.30 9.25
N SER A 86 10.00 7.15 10.27
CA SER A 86 8.93 7.27 11.28
C SER A 86 8.06 8.48 10.99
N GLU A 87 6.89 8.55 11.64
CA GLU A 87 5.98 9.70 11.56
C GLU A 87 6.67 11.01 11.98
N GLU A 88 7.60 10.95 12.94
CA GLU A 88 8.43 12.10 13.33
C GLU A 88 9.29 12.61 12.16
N HIS A 89 9.90 11.72 11.36
CA HIS A 89 10.63 12.15 10.18
C HIS A 89 9.66 12.78 9.15
N ILE A 90 8.51 12.15 8.91
CA ILE A 90 7.52 12.60 7.93
C ILE A 90 7.05 14.03 8.23
N THR A 91 6.68 14.26 9.50
CA THR A 91 6.18 15.56 9.96
C THR A 91 7.29 16.60 10.07
N ALA A 92 8.49 16.24 10.57
CA ALA A 92 9.61 17.16 10.70
C ALA A 92 10.14 17.66 9.34
N PHE A 93 10.11 16.81 8.31
CA PHE A 93 10.51 17.20 6.94
C PHE A 93 9.36 17.76 6.10
N GLY A 94 8.14 17.82 6.64
CA GLY A 94 6.98 18.38 5.96
C GLY A 94 6.52 17.58 4.74
N TRP A 95 6.76 16.26 4.72
CA TRP A 95 6.29 15.38 3.64
C TRP A 95 4.79 15.09 3.73
N ALA A 96 4.27 15.05 4.96
CA ALA A 96 2.84 14.98 5.24
C ALA A 96 2.58 15.59 6.63
N THR A 97 1.40 16.17 6.78
CA THR A 97 0.88 16.65 8.07
C THR A 97 0.39 15.48 8.93
N PRO A 98 0.28 15.65 10.26
CA PRO A 98 -0.30 14.61 11.12
C PRO A 98 -1.69 14.14 10.66
N GLN A 99 -2.53 15.06 10.19
CA GLN A 99 -3.86 14.72 9.67
C GLN A 99 -3.79 13.86 8.39
N GLU A 100 -2.87 14.17 7.47
CA GLU A 100 -2.67 13.35 6.27
C GLU A 100 -2.14 11.96 6.62
N ILE A 101 -1.27 11.84 7.62
CA ILE A 101 -0.78 10.54 8.12
C ILE A 101 -1.95 9.72 8.68
N ASP A 102 -2.82 10.33 9.49
CA ASP A 102 -4.02 9.66 10.02
C ASP A 102 -4.94 9.18 8.90
N ASP A 103 -5.17 10.02 7.89
CA ASP A 103 -6.00 9.67 6.72
C ASP A 103 -5.37 8.53 5.89
N ILE A 104 -4.05 8.58 5.68
CA ILE A 104 -3.28 7.52 5.00
C ILE A 104 -3.41 6.20 5.75
N MET A 105 -3.22 6.20 7.07
CA MET A 105 -3.34 4.98 7.88
C MET A 105 -4.75 4.42 7.83
N ALA A 106 -5.78 5.27 7.96
CA ALA A 106 -7.17 4.84 7.89
C ALA A 106 -7.51 4.21 6.52
N LEU A 107 -7.03 4.81 5.43
CA LEU A 107 -7.20 4.27 4.08
C LEU A 107 -6.43 2.96 3.89
N ALA A 108 -5.18 2.88 4.37
CA ALA A 108 -4.35 1.69 4.26
C ALA A 108 -4.99 0.47 4.97
N ILE A 109 -5.58 0.68 6.15
CA ILE A 109 -6.33 -0.37 6.87
C ILE A 109 -7.56 -0.80 6.06
N ARG A 110 -8.38 0.15 5.58
CA ARG A 110 -9.58 -0.17 4.77
C ARG A 110 -9.23 -0.93 3.49
N VAL A 111 -8.16 -0.53 2.81
CA VAL A 111 -7.64 -1.20 1.61
C VAL A 111 -7.17 -2.61 1.98
N ASN A 112 -6.41 -2.77 3.06
CA ASN A 112 -5.92 -4.06 3.51
C ASN A 112 -7.06 -5.04 3.82
N ASP A 113 -8.06 -4.60 4.58
CA ASP A 113 -9.20 -5.43 4.95
C ASP A 113 -9.95 -5.91 3.70
N PHE A 114 -10.22 -4.99 2.77
CA PHE A 114 -10.90 -5.31 1.52
C PHE A 114 -10.08 -6.29 0.65
N LEU A 115 -8.81 -5.97 0.40
CA LEU A 115 -7.96 -6.80 -0.45
C LEU A 115 -7.71 -8.18 0.16
N THR A 116 -7.54 -8.25 1.48
CA THR A 116 -7.39 -9.53 2.19
C THR A 116 -8.61 -10.43 1.96
N GLY A 117 -9.82 -9.88 2.09
CA GLY A 117 -11.05 -10.62 1.80
C GLY A 117 -11.16 -11.04 0.32
N LEU A 118 -10.86 -10.11 -0.60
CA LEU A 118 -10.91 -10.34 -2.04
C LEU A 118 -9.96 -11.47 -2.48
N PHE A 119 -8.71 -11.44 -2.04
CA PHE A 119 -7.72 -12.46 -2.37
C PHE A 119 -8.02 -13.80 -1.68
N LEU A 120 -8.47 -13.77 -0.43
CA LEU A 120 -8.86 -14.98 0.28
C LEU A 120 -10.02 -15.70 -0.42
N GLY A 121 -10.96 -14.96 -1.02
CA GLY A 121 -12.08 -15.51 -1.78
C GLY A 121 -11.67 -16.37 -2.98
N ILE A 122 -10.43 -16.23 -3.47
CA ILE A 122 -9.85 -17.04 -4.55
C ILE A 122 -8.69 -17.93 -4.08
N GLY A 123 -8.54 -18.11 -2.76
CA GLY A 123 -7.50 -18.96 -2.17
C GLY A 123 -6.09 -18.35 -2.19
N ILE A 124 -5.98 -17.02 -2.36
CA ILE A 124 -4.70 -16.30 -2.29
C ILE A 124 -4.57 -15.63 -0.93
N ARG A 125 -3.43 -15.83 -0.27
CA ARG A 125 -3.09 -15.12 0.97
C ARG A 125 -2.36 -13.82 0.63
N LEU A 126 -2.92 -12.68 1.05
CA LEU A 126 -2.26 -11.38 0.91
C LEU A 126 -1.18 -11.23 2.00
N VAL A 127 0.08 -11.45 1.63
CA VAL A 127 1.25 -11.42 2.54
C VAL A 127 1.53 -9.99 3.01
N ASP A 128 1.85 -9.11 2.07
CA ASP A 128 2.00 -7.68 2.24
C ASP A 128 1.70 -6.99 0.90
N PHE A 129 1.59 -5.66 0.92
CA PHE A 129 1.52 -4.84 -0.29
C PHE A 129 2.01 -3.42 0.01
N LYS A 130 2.25 -2.66 -1.06
CA LYS A 130 2.65 -1.25 -0.99
C LYS A 130 1.70 -0.35 -1.77
N MET A 131 1.55 0.88 -1.30
CA MET A 131 0.76 1.95 -1.89
C MET A 131 1.61 3.18 -2.15
#